data_AF-A0A7Y5JW36-F1
#
_entry.id   AF-A0A7Y5JW36-F1
#
_cell.length_a   1.000
_cell.length_b   1.000
_cell.length_c   1.000
_cell.angle_alpha   90.00
_cell.angle_beta   90.00
_cell.angle_gamma   90.00
#
_symmetry.space_group_name_H-M   'P 1'
#
loop_
_entity.id
_entity.type
_entity.pdbx_description
1 polymer ?
#
loop_
_entity_poly.entity_id
_entity_poly.type
_entity_poly.pdbx_seq_one_letter_code
_entity_poly.pdbx_strand_id
1 'polypeptide(L)'
;MPDYFTLAEFRALPDMSDATTYADAKVEAAAAYFTAIVEREIGEPFIPRTYTETVDGTSGPILMLARPAIRSLTSVTVGGVSVDTAALNSAGGVLRYTGGASWAYGVGNVTVTYVAGRYGTCPDDIKSAVMWATRDRLLSQADQAGIDVRRTSITTDFGTTNYVLPGEKRPTGYPDLDAAIAGRVRATPSFGFA
;
A
#
# COMPACT_ATOMS: atom_id res chain seq x y z
N MET A 1 -6.84 6.48 12.66
CA MET A 1 -6.99 5.03 12.90
C MET A 1 -6.18 4.27 11.87
N PRO A 2 -5.51 3.15 12.21
CA PRO A 2 -4.75 2.34 11.25
C PRO A 2 -5.67 1.72 10.18
N ASP A 3 -5.12 1.54 8.98
CA ASP A 3 -5.89 1.08 7.80
C ASP A 3 -6.18 -0.43 7.80
N TYR A 4 -5.22 -1.25 8.22
CA TYR A 4 -5.28 -2.71 8.05
C TYR A 4 -5.79 -3.46 9.27
N PHE A 5 -5.67 -2.87 10.45
CA PHE A 5 -6.12 -3.41 11.72
C PHE A 5 -6.70 -2.30 12.60
N THR A 6 -7.46 -2.67 13.60
CA THR A 6 -8.01 -1.72 14.59
C THR A 6 -7.03 -1.49 15.74
N LEU A 7 -7.14 -0.32 16.39
CA LEU A 7 -6.36 -0.06 17.60
C LEU A 7 -6.64 -1.12 18.68
N ALA A 8 -7.89 -1.58 18.82
CA ALA A 8 -8.26 -2.62 19.78
C ALA A 8 -7.51 -3.95 19.53
N GLU A 9 -7.43 -4.40 18.27
CA GLU A 9 -6.65 -5.58 17.90
C GLU A 9 -5.16 -5.39 18.24
N PHE A 10 -4.60 -4.21 17.96
CA PHE A 10 -3.22 -3.90 18.29
C PHE A 10 -2.95 -3.91 19.80
N ARG A 11 -3.86 -3.34 20.60
CA ARG A 11 -3.76 -3.31 22.07
C ARG A 11 -3.85 -4.69 22.72
N ALA A 12 -4.43 -5.67 22.02
CA ALA A 12 -4.50 -7.05 22.50
C ALA A 12 -3.17 -7.79 22.33
N LEU A 13 -2.18 -7.23 21.61
CA LEU A 13 -0.85 -7.82 21.52
C LEU A 13 -0.07 -7.71 22.84
N PRO A 14 0.85 -8.66 23.11
CA PRO A 14 1.74 -8.59 24.26
C PRO A 14 2.49 -7.25 24.33
N ASP A 15 2.54 -6.66 25.52
CA ASP A 15 3.27 -5.42 25.84
C ASP A 15 2.71 -4.13 25.19
N MET A 16 1.61 -4.18 24.44
CA MET A 16 1.06 -3.02 23.72
C MET A 16 -0.11 -2.32 24.40
N SER A 17 -0.50 -2.75 25.61
CA SER A 17 -1.67 -2.22 26.34
C SER A 17 -1.45 -0.82 26.93
N ASP A 18 -0.21 -0.37 27.09
CA ASP A 18 0.09 0.96 27.66
C ASP A 18 -0.15 2.08 26.63
N ALA A 19 -1.26 2.79 26.80
CA ALA A 19 -1.64 3.92 25.96
C ALA A 19 -0.78 5.19 26.17
N THR A 20 -0.01 5.26 27.26
CA THR A 20 0.91 6.38 27.52
C THR A 20 2.21 6.20 26.74
N THR A 21 2.83 5.03 26.90
CA THR A 21 4.09 4.70 26.21
C THR A 21 3.87 4.61 24.69
N TYR A 22 2.80 3.92 24.30
CA TYR A 22 2.40 3.72 22.91
C TYR A 22 1.13 4.52 22.60
N ALA A 23 1.21 5.85 22.64
CA ALA A 23 0.07 6.70 22.27
C ALA A 23 -0.52 6.32 20.89
N ASP A 24 -1.83 6.43 20.73
CA ASP A 24 -2.53 6.02 19.49
C ASP A 24 -1.93 6.68 18.25
N ALA A 25 -1.55 7.96 18.32
CA ALA A 25 -0.89 8.66 17.23
C ALA A 25 0.44 8.00 16.80
N LYS A 26 1.21 7.42 17.72
CA LYS A 26 2.45 6.68 17.40
C LYS A 26 2.12 5.36 16.70
N VAL A 27 1.11 4.63 17.19
CA VAL A 27 0.63 3.39 16.57
C VAL A 27 0.16 3.65 15.15
N GLU A 28 -0.63 4.70 14.96
CA GLU A 28 -1.13 5.11 13.65
C GLU A 28 -0.01 5.50 12.69
N ALA A 29 0.96 6.29 13.14
CA ALA A 29 2.11 6.66 12.32
C ALA A 29 2.98 5.46 11.92
N ALA A 30 3.23 4.53 12.86
CA ALA A 30 3.99 3.32 12.59
C ALA A 30 3.24 2.36 11.65
N ALA A 31 1.94 2.17 11.84
CA ALA A 31 1.12 1.36 10.96
C ALA A 31 1.05 1.94 9.54
N ALA A 32 0.84 3.26 9.41
CA ALA A 32 0.80 3.95 8.12
C ALA A 32 2.13 3.79 7.35
N TYR A 33 3.26 3.82 8.06
CA TYR A 33 4.57 3.58 7.48
C TYR A 33 4.67 2.20 6.82
N PHE A 34 4.26 1.13 7.52
CA PHE A 34 4.31 -0.22 6.96
C PHE A 34 3.26 -0.45 5.86
N THR A 35 2.04 0.08 6.04
CA THR A 35 1.01 0.07 4.98
C THR A 35 1.55 0.68 3.68
N ALA A 36 2.21 1.83 3.76
CA ALA A 36 2.79 2.48 2.60
C ALA A 36 3.89 1.64 1.93
N ILE A 37 4.71 0.91 2.71
CA ILE A 37 5.70 -0.01 2.14
C ILE A 37 5.00 -1.18 1.44
N VAL A 38 4.06 -1.84 2.10
CA VAL A 38 3.33 -2.99 1.53
C VAL A 38 2.68 -2.62 0.19
N GLU A 39 1.94 -1.50 0.14
CA GLU A 39 1.25 -1.07 -1.09
C GLU A 39 2.23 -0.64 -2.18
N ARG A 40 3.38 -0.06 -1.83
CA ARG A 40 4.43 0.30 -2.80
C ARG A 40 5.06 -0.94 -3.41
N GLU A 41 5.45 -1.92 -2.59
CA GLU A 41 6.12 -3.14 -3.08
C GLU A 41 5.18 -4.03 -3.89
N ILE A 42 3.89 -4.03 -3.56
CA ILE A 42 2.88 -4.82 -4.28
C ILE A 42 2.33 -4.06 -5.50
N GLY A 43 2.44 -2.74 -5.51
CA GLY A 43 2.02 -1.88 -6.63
C GLY A 43 0.52 -1.56 -6.66
N GLU A 44 -0.24 -1.97 -5.64
CA GLU A 44 -1.68 -1.72 -5.55
C GLU A 44 -2.15 -1.62 -4.09
N PRO A 45 -3.24 -0.86 -3.84
CA PRO A 45 -3.87 -0.82 -2.53
C PRO A 45 -4.62 -2.11 -2.21
N PHE A 46 -4.54 -2.54 -0.95
CA PHE A 46 -5.27 -3.74 -0.49
C PHE A 46 -6.74 -3.45 -0.23
N ILE A 47 -7.03 -2.32 0.42
CA ILE A 47 -8.38 -1.90 0.76
C ILE A 47 -8.87 -0.82 -0.20
N PRO A 48 -10.19 -0.60 -0.34
CA PRO A 48 -10.72 0.40 -1.25
C PRO A 48 -10.28 1.82 -0.86
N ARG A 49 -9.67 2.53 -1.81
CA ARG A 49 -9.26 3.93 -1.68
C ARG A 49 -9.64 4.70 -2.93
N THR A 50 -9.99 5.98 -2.76
CA THR A 50 -10.30 6.87 -3.87
C THR A 50 -9.02 7.47 -4.42
N TYR A 51 -8.87 7.41 -5.74
CA TYR A 51 -7.77 8.00 -6.50
C TYR A 51 -8.31 8.93 -7.55
N THR A 52 -7.57 10.00 -7.80
CA THR A 52 -7.77 10.87 -8.96
C THR A 52 -6.48 10.87 -9.76
N GLU A 53 -6.59 10.54 -11.04
CA GLU A 53 -5.46 10.53 -11.97
C GLU A 53 -5.78 11.36 -13.20
N THR A 54 -4.79 12.11 -13.66
CA THR A 54 -4.84 12.83 -14.92
C THR A 54 -3.87 12.16 -15.88
N VAL A 55 -4.38 11.72 -17.01
CA VAL A 55 -3.66 10.90 -17.99
C VAL A 55 -3.85 11.45 -19.41
N ASP A 56 -2.93 11.07 -20.29
CA ASP A 56 -2.94 11.45 -21.69
C ASP A 56 -3.93 10.59 -22.48
N GLY A 57 -4.73 11.23 -23.31
CA GLY A 57 -5.57 10.54 -24.29
C GLY A 57 -4.76 10.10 -25.50
N THR A 58 -4.97 8.86 -25.95
CA THR A 58 -4.07 8.16 -26.87
C THR A 58 -4.59 8.03 -28.31
N SER A 59 -5.71 8.70 -28.66
CA SER A 59 -6.50 8.45 -29.88
C SER A 59 -6.94 7.00 -30.11
N GLY A 60 -6.73 6.11 -29.13
CA GLY A 60 -7.07 4.70 -29.19
C GLY A 60 -8.25 4.32 -28.29
N PRO A 61 -8.65 3.04 -28.30
CA PRO A 61 -9.77 2.54 -27.50
C PRO A 61 -9.42 2.28 -26.03
N ILE A 62 -8.14 2.43 -25.65
CA ILE A 62 -7.59 2.03 -24.35
C ILE A 62 -7.03 3.25 -23.64
N LEU A 63 -7.44 3.42 -22.39
CA LEU A 63 -6.80 4.31 -21.43
C LEU A 63 -6.32 3.48 -20.25
N MET A 64 -5.05 3.57 -19.91
CA MET A 64 -4.45 2.84 -18.79
C MET A 64 -4.39 3.74 -17.56
N LEU A 65 -4.91 3.25 -16.45
CA LEU A 65 -4.76 3.84 -15.11
C LEU A 65 -3.63 3.13 -14.38
N ALA A 66 -3.01 3.82 -13.42
CA ALA A 66 -1.88 3.26 -12.70
C ALA A 66 -2.28 2.14 -11.73
N ARG A 67 -3.54 2.07 -11.25
CA ARG A 67 -4.00 1.01 -10.34
C ARG A 67 -4.91 0.00 -11.06
N PRO A 68 -4.54 -1.30 -11.10
CA PRO A 68 -5.28 -2.30 -11.86
C PRO A 68 -6.58 -2.77 -11.20
N ALA A 69 -6.64 -2.79 -9.86
CA ALA A 69 -7.78 -3.28 -9.08
C ALA A 69 -8.91 -2.23 -8.93
N ILE A 70 -9.45 -1.75 -10.04
CA ILE A 70 -10.57 -0.80 -10.07
C ILE A 70 -11.84 -1.49 -9.55
N ARG A 71 -12.52 -0.87 -8.59
CA ARG A 71 -13.82 -1.32 -8.06
C ARG A 71 -14.99 -0.54 -8.65
N SER A 72 -14.83 0.77 -8.78
CA SER A 72 -15.87 1.64 -9.34
C SER A 72 -15.26 2.94 -9.87
N LEU A 73 -15.89 3.49 -10.89
CA LEU A 73 -15.59 4.83 -11.39
C LEU A 73 -16.51 5.84 -10.70
N THR A 74 -15.94 6.93 -10.21
CA THR A 74 -16.67 8.03 -9.57
C THR A 74 -16.96 9.14 -10.57
N SER A 75 -15.96 9.56 -11.33
CA SER A 75 -16.10 10.55 -12.40
C SER A 75 -15.02 10.38 -13.45
N VAL A 76 -15.36 10.72 -14.69
CA VAL A 76 -14.41 10.79 -15.80
C VAL A 76 -14.68 12.08 -16.56
N THR A 77 -13.64 12.84 -16.84
CA THR A 77 -13.72 14.02 -17.70
C THR A 77 -12.68 13.94 -18.81
N VAL A 78 -13.04 14.42 -20.00
CA VAL A 78 -12.16 14.50 -21.17
C VAL A 78 -12.23 15.93 -21.69
N GLY A 79 -11.11 16.66 -21.64
CA GLY A 79 -11.06 18.08 -22.01
C GLY A 79 -12.02 18.95 -21.19
N GLY A 80 -12.28 18.57 -19.95
CA GLY A 80 -13.25 19.25 -19.07
C GLY A 80 -14.71 18.85 -19.28
N VAL A 81 -15.02 18.00 -20.27
CA VAL A 81 -16.38 17.49 -20.52
C VAL A 81 -16.58 16.19 -19.74
N SER A 82 -17.67 16.10 -18.98
CA SER A 82 -18.01 14.88 -18.25
C SER A 82 -18.35 13.74 -19.20
N VAL A 83 -17.78 12.56 -18.93
CA VAL A 83 -18.10 11.30 -19.59
C VAL A 83 -18.98 10.48 -18.65
N ASP A 84 -20.02 9.86 -19.21
CA ASP A 84 -20.85 8.91 -18.46
C ASP A 84 -20.04 7.65 -18.12
N THR A 85 -19.87 7.38 -16.82
CA THR A 85 -19.13 6.21 -16.34
C THR A 85 -19.83 4.90 -16.67
N ALA A 86 -21.15 4.90 -16.89
CA ALA A 86 -21.89 3.72 -17.34
C ALA A 86 -21.56 3.32 -18.79
N ALA A 87 -21.03 4.24 -19.59
CA ALA A 87 -20.55 3.97 -20.95
C ALA A 87 -19.12 3.41 -20.98
N LEU A 88 -18.52 3.13 -19.81
CA LEU A 88 -17.14 2.66 -19.68
C LEU A 88 -17.09 1.26 -19.08
N ASN A 89 -16.18 0.44 -19.61
CA ASN A 89 -15.75 -0.80 -18.99
C ASN A 89 -14.38 -0.58 -18.33
N SER A 90 -14.26 -0.95 -17.05
CA SER A 90 -13.01 -0.91 -16.30
C SER A 90 -12.58 -2.32 -15.90
N ALA A 91 -11.47 -2.80 -16.46
CA ALA A 91 -10.91 -4.11 -16.10
C ALA A 91 -9.39 -4.07 -16.11
N GLY A 92 -8.74 -4.55 -15.04
CA GLY A 92 -7.28 -4.65 -14.97
C GLY A 92 -6.55 -3.33 -15.16
N GLY A 93 -7.12 -2.21 -14.70
CA GLY A 93 -6.53 -0.87 -14.88
C GLY A 93 -6.79 -0.25 -16.24
N VAL A 94 -7.51 -0.94 -17.13
CA VAL A 94 -7.82 -0.46 -18.47
C VAL A 94 -9.25 0.05 -18.52
N LEU A 95 -9.43 1.28 -19.01
CA LEU A 95 -10.73 1.85 -19.36
C LEU A 95 -10.96 1.80 -20.87
N ARG A 96 -12.16 1.36 -21.26
CA ARG A 96 -12.63 1.34 -22.65
C ARG A 96 -14.07 1.84 -22.71
N TYR A 97 -14.42 2.52 -23.79
CA TYR A 97 -15.83 2.78 -24.10
C TYR A 97 -16.52 1.49 -24.51
N THR A 98 -17.70 1.21 -23.94
CA THR A 98 -18.51 0.04 -24.30
C THR A 98 -19.04 0.12 -25.73
N GLY A 99 -19.25 1.35 -26.24
CA GLY A 99 -19.68 1.62 -27.62
C GLY A 99 -18.54 1.64 -28.66
N GLY A 100 -17.30 1.32 -28.29
CA GLY A 100 -16.17 1.30 -29.22
C GLY A 100 -15.60 2.68 -29.61
N ALA A 101 -16.01 3.74 -28.92
CA ALA A 101 -15.41 5.06 -29.09
C ALA A 101 -13.93 5.08 -28.66
N SER A 102 -13.17 6.04 -29.18
CA SER A 102 -11.75 6.24 -28.84
C SER A 102 -11.58 7.45 -27.94
N TRP A 103 -10.55 7.39 -27.09
CA TRP A 103 -10.17 8.51 -26.21
C TRP A 103 -9.63 9.66 -27.04
N ALA A 104 -10.10 10.88 -26.78
CA ALA A 104 -9.62 12.07 -27.50
C ALA A 104 -8.13 12.28 -27.23
N TYR A 105 -7.33 12.48 -28.29
CA TYR A 105 -5.90 12.74 -28.14
C TYR A 105 -5.65 14.05 -27.36
N GLY A 106 -4.71 14.01 -26.42
CA GLY A 106 -4.30 15.19 -25.68
C GLY A 106 -3.40 14.83 -24.50
N VAL A 107 -2.67 15.82 -24.00
CA VAL A 107 -1.80 15.67 -22.83
C VAL A 107 -2.57 16.11 -21.58
N GLY A 108 -2.64 15.25 -20.57
CA GLY A 108 -3.35 15.47 -19.32
C GLY A 108 -4.81 15.88 -19.49
N ASN A 109 -5.42 15.49 -20.60
CA ASN A 109 -6.77 15.92 -20.96
C ASN A 109 -7.85 15.01 -20.35
N VAL A 110 -7.48 13.82 -19.87
CA VAL A 110 -8.43 12.89 -19.24
C VAL A 110 -8.19 12.86 -17.73
N THR A 111 -9.20 13.23 -16.95
CA THR A 111 -9.16 13.08 -15.48
C THR A 111 -10.14 12.00 -15.05
N VAL A 112 -9.66 11.03 -14.28
CA VAL A 112 -10.46 9.90 -13.79
C VAL A 112 -10.39 9.88 -12.27
N THR A 113 -11.54 9.96 -11.62
CA THR A 113 -11.68 9.66 -10.19
C THR A 113 -12.34 8.29 -10.03
N TYR A 114 -11.71 7.41 -9.27
CA TYR A 114 -12.13 6.02 -9.14
C TYR A 114 -11.73 5.43 -7.80
N VAL A 115 -12.43 4.37 -7.39
CA VAL A 115 -12.09 3.59 -6.21
C VAL A 115 -11.29 2.37 -6.66
N ALA A 116 -10.09 2.18 -6.10
CA ALA A 116 -9.26 1.00 -6.33
C ALA A 116 -8.91 0.30 -5.02
N GLY A 117 -8.83 -1.03 -5.06
CA GLY A 117 -8.51 -1.86 -3.90
C GLY A 117 -8.71 -3.34 -4.23
N ARG A 118 -7.69 -4.16 -4.04
CA ARG A 118 -7.78 -5.59 -4.40
C ARG A 118 -8.82 -6.34 -3.56
N TYR A 119 -8.92 -6.02 -2.28
CA TYR A 119 -9.80 -6.66 -1.31
C TYR A 119 -10.75 -5.64 -0.68
N GLY A 120 -11.87 -6.13 -0.12
CA GLY A 120 -12.78 -5.28 0.66
C GLY A 120 -12.21 -4.96 2.04
N THR A 121 -11.43 -5.89 2.57
CA THR A 121 -10.74 -5.83 3.86
C THR A 121 -9.32 -6.35 3.68
N CYS A 122 -8.39 -5.93 4.53
CA CYS A 122 -7.03 -6.46 4.50
C CYS A 122 -7.04 -7.98 4.79
N PRO A 123 -6.38 -8.82 3.97
CA PRO A 123 -6.17 -10.23 4.25
C PRO A 123 -5.44 -10.46 5.56
N ASP A 124 -5.80 -11.53 6.28
CA ASP A 124 -5.31 -11.77 7.64
C ASP A 124 -3.78 -11.96 7.73
N ASP A 125 -3.16 -12.57 6.71
CA ASP A 125 -1.71 -12.74 6.64
C ASP A 125 -0.97 -11.39 6.63
N ILE A 126 -1.40 -10.46 5.77
CA ILE A 126 -0.83 -9.11 5.68
C ILE A 126 -1.18 -8.31 6.92
N LYS A 127 -2.44 -8.39 7.40
CA LYS A 127 -2.87 -7.72 8.62
C LYS A 127 -1.97 -8.10 9.80
N SER A 128 -1.82 -9.39 10.07
CA SER A 128 -1.00 -9.90 11.17
C SER A 128 0.46 -9.49 11.01
N ALA A 129 1.03 -9.59 9.82
CA ALA A 129 2.42 -9.23 9.59
C ALA A 129 2.69 -7.73 9.80
N VAL A 130 1.82 -6.86 9.29
CA VAL A 130 1.92 -5.40 9.50
C VAL A 130 1.73 -5.05 10.98
N MET A 131 0.82 -5.73 11.67
CA MET A 131 0.57 -5.52 13.10
C MET A 131 1.80 -5.91 13.94
N TRP A 132 2.44 -7.05 13.67
CA TRP A 132 3.68 -7.47 14.34
C TRP A 132 4.86 -6.55 14.04
N ALA A 133 5.04 -6.13 12.78
CA ALA A 133 6.07 -5.16 12.42
C ALA A 133 5.85 -3.79 13.11
N THR A 134 4.60 -3.36 13.24
CA THR A 134 4.23 -2.15 13.99
C THR A 134 4.62 -2.27 15.46
N ARG A 135 4.34 -3.41 16.11
CA ARG A 135 4.74 -3.68 17.50
C ARG A 135 6.25 -3.62 17.66
N ASP A 136 6.99 -4.34 16.84
CA ASP A 136 8.45 -4.44 16.99
C ASP A 136 9.14 -3.09 16.71
N ARG A 137 8.64 -2.30 15.75
CA ARG A 137 9.09 -0.92 15.56
C ARG A 137 8.88 -0.05 16.80
N LEU A 138 7.72 -0.15 17.45
CA LEU A 138 7.43 0.67 18.63
C LEU A 138 8.26 0.25 19.84
N LEU A 139 8.48 -1.06 20.04
CA LEU A 139 9.36 -1.58 21.08
C LEU A 139 10.80 -1.13 20.87
N SER A 140 11.33 -1.30 19.66
CA SER A 140 12.70 -0.86 19.34
C SER A 140 12.88 0.65 19.53
N GLN A 141 11.88 1.47 19.17
CA GLN A 141 11.93 2.91 19.41
C GLN A 141 11.84 3.28 20.90
N ALA A 142 11.10 2.53 21.71
CA ALA A 142 11.03 2.74 23.16
C ALA A 142 12.36 2.37 23.83
N ASP A 143 12.97 1.24 23.43
CA ASP A 143 14.26 0.77 23.96
C ASP A 143 15.44 1.65 23.52
N GLN A 144 15.38 2.20 22.29
CA GLN A 144 16.43 3.06 21.73
C GLN A 144 16.37 4.51 22.20
N ALA A 145 15.41 4.90 23.03
CA ALA A 145 15.33 6.27 23.56
C ALA A 145 16.61 6.71 24.32
N GLY A 146 17.48 5.77 24.71
CA GLY A 146 18.78 6.03 25.33
C GLY A 146 20.02 5.63 24.51
N ILE A 147 19.90 5.18 23.26
CA ILE A 147 21.02 4.62 22.46
C ILE A 147 21.23 5.44 21.18
N ASP A 148 22.50 5.69 20.80
CA ASP A 148 22.87 6.38 19.56
C ASP A 148 22.37 5.63 18.31
N VAL A 149 21.58 6.34 17.51
CA VAL A 149 20.86 5.85 16.31
C VAL A 149 21.78 5.39 15.17
N ARG A 150 23.08 5.71 15.21
CA ARG A 150 24.08 5.27 14.21
C ARG A 150 24.77 3.94 14.54
N ARG A 151 24.39 3.30 15.63
CA ARG A 151 25.06 2.09 16.13
C ARG A 151 24.57 0.85 15.37
N THR A 152 25.43 0.27 14.53
CA THR A 152 25.09 -0.87 13.65
C THR A 152 25.44 -2.25 14.22
N SER A 153 26.13 -2.31 15.36
CA SER A 153 26.37 -3.55 16.11
C SER A 153 26.53 -3.26 17.60
N ILE A 154 26.09 -4.19 18.44
CA ILE A 154 26.42 -4.22 19.87
C ILE A 154 27.06 -5.57 20.13
N THR A 155 28.30 -5.55 20.64
CA THR A 155 28.97 -6.72 21.19
C THR A 155 28.82 -6.65 22.69
N THR A 156 28.10 -7.60 23.29
CA THR A 156 28.06 -7.79 24.74
C THR A 156 28.80 -9.06 25.11
N ASP A 157 29.05 -9.27 26.41
CA ASP A 157 29.73 -10.46 26.94
C ASP A 157 28.97 -11.78 26.65
N PHE A 158 27.73 -11.69 26.15
CA PHE A 158 26.87 -12.81 25.77
C PHE A 158 26.72 -13.02 24.26
N GLY A 159 27.36 -12.19 23.42
CA GLY A 159 27.37 -12.36 21.96
C GLY A 159 27.17 -11.07 21.18
N THR A 160 27.13 -11.21 19.85
CA THR A 160 26.94 -10.09 18.91
C THR A 160 25.50 -10.08 18.41
N THR A 161 24.76 -9.01 18.72
CA THR A 161 23.44 -8.77 18.11
C THR A 161 23.64 -7.99 16.81
N ASN A 162 23.28 -8.60 15.68
CA ASN A 162 23.32 -7.95 14.37
C ASN A 162 21.96 -7.29 14.08
N TYR A 163 21.98 -6.00 13.76
CA TYR A 163 20.79 -5.28 13.30
C TYR A 163 20.63 -5.50 11.79
N VAL A 164 19.48 -6.02 11.37
CA VAL A 164 19.19 -6.27 9.95
C VAL A 164 18.94 -4.94 9.26
N LEU A 165 19.77 -4.61 8.26
CA LEU A 165 19.58 -3.44 7.41
C LEU A 165 18.52 -3.75 6.33
N PRO A 166 17.58 -2.82 6.06
CA PRO A 166 16.69 -2.92 4.92
C PRO A 166 17.52 -3.08 3.63
N GLY A 167 17.10 -3.97 2.75
CA GLY A 167 17.81 -4.27 1.50
C GLY A 167 16.85 -4.61 0.36
N GLU A 168 17.37 -4.77 -0.85
CA GLU A 168 16.58 -4.96 -2.08
C GLU A 168 15.58 -6.13 -2.02
N LYS A 169 15.87 -7.17 -1.24
CA LYS A 169 14.99 -8.34 -1.02
C LYS A 169 14.28 -8.35 0.33
N ARG A 170 14.46 -7.30 1.14
CA ARG A 170 13.95 -7.12 2.49
C ARG A 170 13.57 -5.66 2.71
N PRO A 171 12.49 -5.20 2.06
CA PRO A 171 12.12 -3.78 2.02
C PRO A 171 11.81 -3.21 3.40
N THR A 172 11.40 -4.05 4.35
CA THR A 172 11.06 -3.62 5.72
C THR A 172 12.11 -3.99 6.74
N GLY A 173 12.86 -5.08 6.52
CA GLY A 173 13.78 -5.65 7.50
C GLY A 173 13.10 -6.60 8.51
N TYR A 174 11.77 -6.78 8.41
CA TYR A 174 10.99 -7.68 9.25
C TYR A 174 10.69 -8.96 8.47
N PRO A 175 11.26 -10.12 8.87
CA PRO A 175 11.19 -11.35 8.07
C PRO A 175 9.77 -11.79 7.70
N ASP A 176 8.83 -11.70 8.63
CA ASP A 176 7.44 -12.14 8.40
C ASP A 176 6.69 -11.20 7.44
N LEU A 177 6.92 -9.90 7.56
CA LEU A 177 6.32 -8.90 6.67
C LEU A 177 6.94 -8.99 5.27
N ASP A 178 8.26 -9.12 5.18
CA ASP A 178 8.95 -9.30 3.90
C ASP A 178 8.53 -10.62 3.22
N ALA A 179 8.33 -11.70 3.98
CA ALA A 179 7.81 -12.97 3.45
C ALA A 179 6.37 -12.84 2.94
N ALA A 180 5.51 -12.15 3.68
CA ALA A 180 4.12 -11.92 3.26
C ALA A 180 4.07 -11.06 1.97
N ILE A 181 4.86 -9.99 1.89
CA ILE A 181 5.01 -9.18 0.67
C ILE A 181 5.51 -10.05 -0.49
N ALA A 182 6.59 -10.81 -0.30
CA ALA A 182 7.18 -11.64 -1.35
C ALA A 182 6.21 -12.73 -1.86
N GLY A 183 5.42 -13.33 -0.96
CA GLY A 183 4.37 -14.28 -1.34
C GLY A 183 3.31 -13.66 -2.24
N ARG A 184 2.90 -12.42 -1.96
CA ARG A 184 1.88 -11.70 -2.74
C ARG A 184 2.41 -11.18 -4.08
N VAL A 185 3.63 -10.64 -4.11
CA VAL A 185 4.27 -10.20 -5.37
C VAL A 185 4.39 -11.37 -6.35
N ARG A 186 4.76 -12.57 -5.89
CA ARG A 186 4.83 -13.78 -6.74
C ARG A 186 3.48 -14.27 -7.25
N ALA A 187 2.42 -14.03 -6.49
CA ALA A 187 1.06 -14.45 -6.85
C ALA A 187 0.35 -13.45 -7.78
N THR A 188 0.82 -12.21 -7.84
CA THR A 188 0.32 -11.23 -8.81
C THR A 188 0.95 -11.54 -10.17
N PRO A 189 0.17 -11.91 -11.21
CA PRO A 189 0.73 -12.11 -12.54
C PRO A 189 1.39 -10.81 -12.98
N SER A 190 2.70 -10.87 -13.28
CA SER A 190 3.35 -9.75 -13.94
C SER A 190 2.72 -9.64 -15.33
N PHE A 191 2.06 -8.52 -15.61
CA PHE A 191 1.79 -8.14 -16.99
C PHE A 191 3.15 -7.74 -17.57
N GLY A 192 3.90 -8.73 -18.02
CA GLY A 192 5.10 -8.52 -18.81
C GLY A 192 4.72 -7.71 -20.04
N PHE A 193 5.32 -6.53 -20.19
CA PHE A 193 5.39 -5.87 -21.48
C PHE A 193 6.24 -6.77 -22.37
N ALA A 194 5.58 -7.49 -23.28
CA ALA A 194 6.21 -8.12 -24.43
C ALA A 194 6.18 -7.13 -25.61
#